data_AF-A0A7W1C4B3-F1
#
_entry.id   AF-A0A7W1C4B3-F1
#
_cell.length_a   1.000
_cell.length_b   1.000
_cell.length_c   1.000
_cell.angle_alpha   90.00
_cell.angle_beta   90.00
_cell.angle_gamma   90.00
#
_symmetry.space_group_name_H-M   'P 1'
#
loop_
_entity.id
_entity.type
_entity.pdbx_description
1 polymer ?
#
loop_
_entity_poly.entity_id
_entity_poly.type
_entity_poly.pdbx_seq_one_letter_code
_entity_poly.pdbx_strand_id
1 'polypeptide(L)'
;MATSASGVPAPLIEFFVVEAVEYAETLREIMWLPAADRDTGKMLAAARGMRGAATMVRRSDLAVVAGHMERIARSLHTRRLQWTEPLSYSLQAVLYELPELISAAGVWGPGESERAAAIADALHGFAPSDQRKASAMVVPIARLFHSDSGPHVIYVAVTPQTQFEQQLREPPPEAADGVQARADRPPQKQPTDRVAPPRRPTPARAMPSPPEDRTTPRGQDLHSLISEGLAGFAGMDLDTPAPQAAADGGLVPIQSLLYAGRAALARARQIRAAQAADAREPTAEELDELMDLMELATST
;
A
#
# COMPACT_ATOMS: atom_id res chain seq x y z
N MET A 1 -18.76 26.93 3.52
CA MET A 1 -18.47 25.57 3.04
C MET A 1 -18.46 24.66 4.24
N ALA A 2 -19.41 23.73 4.34
CA ALA A 2 -19.48 22.80 5.47
C ALA A 2 -18.37 21.76 5.32
N THR A 3 -17.41 21.75 6.25
CA THR A 3 -16.47 20.64 6.40
C THR A 3 -17.21 19.46 7.00
N SER A 4 -17.38 18.39 6.23
CA SER A 4 -17.88 17.11 6.72
C SER A 4 -16.99 16.58 7.85
N ALA A 5 -17.55 15.75 8.73
CA ALA A 5 -16.84 15.17 9.88
C ALA A 5 -15.52 14.43 9.52
N SER A 6 -15.35 14.04 8.25
CA SER A 6 -14.14 13.40 7.73
C SER A 6 -13.00 14.36 7.35
N GLY A 7 -13.22 15.68 7.36
CA GLY A 7 -12.24 16.67 6.89
C GLY A 7 -11.97 16.61 5.38
N VAL A 8 -12.76 15.83 4.62
CA VAL A 8 -12.65 15.72 3.16
C VAL A 8 -13.63 16.70 2.50
N PRO A 9 -13.20 17.47 1.48
CA PRO A 9 -14.10 18.37 0.76
C PRO A 9 -15.25 17.61 0.09
N ALA A 10 -16.49 18.08 0.26
CA ALA A 10 -17.68 17.46 -0.36
C ALA A 10 -17.56 17.23 -1.88
N PRO A 11 -17.00 18.15 -2.70
CA PRO A 11 -16.82 17.90 -4.14
C PRO A 11 -15.91 16.72 -4.46
N LEU A 12 -14.93 16.42 -3.59
CA LEU A 12 -14.05 15.27 -3.77
C LEU A 12 -14.80 13.96 -3.52
N ILE A 13 -15.73 13.96 -2.55
CA ILE A 13 -16.60 12.81 -2.27
C ILE A 13 -17.57 12.59 -3.43
N GLU A 14 -18.20 13.64 -3.95
CA GLU A 14 -19.10 13.55 -5.11
C GLU A 14 -18.38 12.98 -6.34
N PHE A 15 -17.18 13.50 -6.65
CA PHE A 15 -16.34 12.97 -7.72
C PHE A 15 -15.99 11.49 -7.49
N PHE A 16 -15.59 11.14 -6.27
CA PHE A 16 -15.30 9.75 -5.90
C PHE A 16 -16.50 8.83 -6.12
N VAL A 17 -17.71 9.24 -5.70
CA VAL A 17 -18.91 8.41 -5.86
C VAL A 17 -19.16 8.12 -7.33
N VAL A 18 -19.09 9.13 -8.20
CA VAL A 18 -19.29 8.96 -9.66
C VAL A 18 -18.26 7.97 -10.23
N GLU A 19 -16.97 8.21 -9.99
CA GLU A 19 -15.90 7.35 -10.49
C GLU A 19 -15.97 5.92 -9.94
N ALA A 20 -16.22 5.77 -8.65
CA ALA A 20 -16.29 4.46 -8.01
C ALA A 20 -17.47 3.62 -8.54
N VAL A 21 -18.62 4.25 -8.83
CA VAL A 21 -19.74 3.58 -9.49
C VAL A 21 -19.35 3.12 -10.90
N GLU A 22 -18.65 3.94 -11.69
CA GLU A 22 -18.19 3.52 -13.03
C GLU A 22 -17.23 2.32 -12.98
N TYR A 23 -16.31 2.30 -12.01
CA TYR A 23 -15.44 1.13 -11.80
C TYR A 23 -16.24 -0.11 -11.35
N ALA A 24 -17.22 0.06 -10.46
CA ALA A 24 -18.06 -1.04 -9.97
C ALA A 24 -18.91 -1.64 -11.11
N GLU A 25 -19.52 -0.81 -11.95
CA GLU A 25 -20.28 -1.26 -13.12
C GLU A 25 -19.37 -1.94 -14.15
N THR A 26 -18.18 -1.40 -14.41
CA THR A 26 -17.19 -2.08 -15.27
C THR A 26 -16.84 -3.49 -14.74
N LEU A 27 -16.65 -3.63 -13.42
CA LEU A 27 -16.37 -4.92 -12.80
C LEU A 27 -17.58 -5.86 -12.90
N ARG A 28 -18.80 -5.35 -12.72
CA ARG A 28 -20.03 -6.12 -12.92
C ARG A 28 -20.15 -6.61 -14.35
N GLU A 29 -20.03 -5.74 -15.35
CA GLU A 29 -20.07 -6.14 -16.76
C GLU A 29 -19.15 -7.32 -17.06
N ILE A 30 -17.91 -7.28 -16.56
CA ILE A 30 -16.94 -8.37 -16.71
C ILE A 30 -17.43 -9.65 -16.02
N MET A 31 -18.01 -9.55 -14.83
CA MET A 31 -18.50 -10.70 -14.08
C MET A 31 -19.74 -11.38 -14.69
N TRP A 32 -20.50 -10.67 -15.53
CA TRP A 32 -21.62 -11.23 -16.29
C TRP A 32 -21.17 -12.01 -17.54
N LEU A 33 -19.93 -11.82 -18.01
CA LEU A 33 -19.40 -12.59 -19.13
C LEU A 33 -19.06 -14.05 -18.72
N PRO A 34 -19.15 -15.01 -19.68
CA PRO A 34 -18.62 -16.35 -19.49
C PRO A 34 -17.15 -16.29 -19.06
N ALA A 35 -16.71 -17.22 -18.19
CA ALA A 35 -15.36 -17.18 -17.61
C ALA A 35 -14.23 -17.12 -18.65
N ALA A 36 -14.43 -17.70 -19.84
CA ALA A 36 -13.48 -17.67 -20.95
C ALA A 36 -13.31 -16.28 -21.59
N ASP A 37 -14.34 -15.43 -21.52
CA ASP A 37 -14.40 -14.11 -22.17
C ASP A 37 -14.12 -12.96 -21.19
N ARG A 38 -13.87 -13.26 -19.92
CA ARG A 38 -13.61 -12.24 -18.89
C ARG A 38 -12.24 -11.60 -19.11
N ASP A 39 -12.24 -10.31 -19.43
CA ASP A 39 -11.03 -9.51 -19.53
C ASP A 39 -10.44 -9.21 -18.13
N THR A 40 -9.52 -10.07 -17.70
CA THR A 40 -8.78 -9.91 -16.42
C THR A 40 -7.92 -8.65 -16.37
N GLY A 41 -7.50 -8.11 -17.53
CA GLY A 41 -6.74 -6.86 -17.62
C GLY A 41 -7.62 -5.66 -17.31
N LYS A 42 -8.81 -5.60 -17.94
CA LYS A 42 -9.83 -4.58 -17.65
C LYS A 42 -10.29 -4.66 -16.18
N MET A 43 -10.49 -5.86 -15.66
CA MET A 43 -10.83 -6.09 -14.24
C MET A 43 -9.75 -5.52 -13.30
N LEU A 44 -8.47 -5.80 -13.57
CA LEU A 44 -7.35 -5.31 -12.78
C LEU A 44 -7.23 -3.78 -12.84
N ALA A 45 -7.45 -3.18 -14.01
CA ALA A 45 -7.44 -1.73 -14.17
C ALA A 45 -8.56 -1.06 -13.36
N ALA A 46 -9.79 -1.58 -13.43
CA ALA A 46 -10.93 -1.05 -12.69
C ALA A 46 -10.75 -1.17 -11.17
N ALA A 47 -10.30 -2.33 -10.67
CA ALA A 47 -10.02 -2.52 -9.24
C ALA A 47 -8.93 -1.57 -8.71
N ARG A 48 -7.89 -1.32 -9.52
CA ARG A 48 -6.83 -0.35 -9.18
C ARG A 48 -7.34 1.09 -9.17
N GLY A 49 -8.14 1.47 -10.16
CA GLY A 49 -8.79 2.79 -10.23
C GLY A 49 -9.64 3.06 -9.00
N MET A 50 -10.49 2.09 -8.64
CA MET A 50 -11.32 2.14 -7.43
C MET A 50 -10.50 2.29 -6.15
N ARG A 51 -9.40 1.55 -5.99
CA ARG A 51 -8.50 1.70 -4.81
C ARG A 51 -7.89 3.09 -4.75
N GLY A 52 -7.42 3.62 -5.88
CA GLY A 52 -6.90 4.97 -5.98
C GLY A 52 -7.94 6.02 -5.57
N ALA A 53 -9.15 5.90 -6.12
CA ALA A 53 -10.28 6.77 -5.79
C ALA A 53 -10.62 6.75 -4.29
N ALA A 54 -10.73 5.55 -3.70
CA ALA A 54 -11.02 5.40 -2.26
C ALA A 54 -9.93 6.00 -1.37
N THR A 55 -8.66 5.88 -1.78
CA THR A 55 -7.51 6.47 -1.05
C THR A 55 -7.56 7.99 -1.09
N MET A 56 -7.94 8.60 -2.21
CA MET A 56 -8.04 10.07 -2.35
C MET A 56 -9.05 10.68 -1.37
N VAL A 57 -10.18 10.01 -1.14
CA VAL A 57 -11.22 10.43 -0.17
C VAL A 57 -10.98 9.91 1.25
N ARG A 58 -9.79 9.36 1.53
CA ARG A 58 -9.40 8.86 2.86
C ARG A 58 -10.39 7.83 3.44
N ARG A 59 -10.96 6.98 2.58
CA ARG A 59 -11.81 5.84 3.00
C ARG A 59 -10.94 4.59 3.02
N SER A 60 -10.19 4.41 4.11
CA SER A 60 -9.25 3.29 4.29
C SER A 60 -9.93 1.94 4.10
N ASP A 61 -11.12 1.75 4.66
CA ASP A 61 -11.80 0.46 4.69
C ASP A 61 -12.25 0.06 3.27
N LEU A 62 -12.76 1.01 2.51
CA LEU A 62 -13.11 0.80 1.10
C LEU A 62 -11.86 0.59 0.23
N ALA A 63 -10.75 1.27 0.54
CA ALA A 63 -9.47 1.03 -0.13
C ALA A 63 -8.92 -0.38 0.16
N VAL A 64 -9.19 -0.94 1.35
CA VAL A 64 -8.88 -2.33 1.69
C VAL A 64 -9.71 -3.28 0.83
N VAL A 65 -11.03 -3.11 0.75
CA VAL A 65 -11.92 -3.90 -0.12
C VAL A 65 -11.43 -3.88 -1.58
N ALA A 66 -11.20 -2.70 -2.14
CA ALA A 66 -10.69 -2.55 -3.49
C ALA A 66 -9.30 -3.19 -3.66
N GLY A 67 -8.46 -3.15 -2.62
CA GLY A 67 -7.16 -3.83 -2.60
C GLY A 67 -7.26 -5.36 -2.65
N HIS A 68 -8.24 -5.96 -1.97
CA HIS A 68 -8.52 -7.40 -2.10
C HIS A 68 -8.96 -7.76 -3.52
N MET A 69 -9.88 -6.98 -4.10
CA MET A 69 -10.30 -7.16 -5.50
C MET A 69 -9.12 -7.00 -6.47
N GLU A 70 -8.25 -6.01 -6.26
CA GLU A 70 -7.04 -5.81 -7.09
C GLU A 70 -6.11 -7.02 -7.02
N ARG A 71 -5.88 -7.58 -5.81
CA ARG A 71 -5.04 -8.78 -5.63
C ARG A 71 -5.62 -10.00 -6.35
N ILE A 72 -6.93 -10.21 -6.25
CA ILE A 72 -7.64 -11.29 -6.95
C ILE A 72 -7.51 -11.09 -8.46
N ALA A 73 -7.85 -9.91 -8.98
CA ALA A 73 -7.77 -9.57 -10.39
C ALA A 73 -6.35 -9.75 -10.95
N ARG A 74 -5.32 -9.32 -10.20
CA ARG A 74 -3.91 -9.51 -10.54
C ARG A 74 -3.53 -11.00 -10.62
N SER A 75 -4.06 -11.80 -9.70
CA SER A 75 -3.75 -13.23 -9.63
C SER A 75 -4.41 -14.01 -10.76
N LEU A 76 -5.64 -13.62 -11.14
CA LEU A 76 -6.30 -14.11 -12.34
C LEU A 76 -5.55 -13.69 -13.61
N HIS A 77 -5.16 -12.40 -13.70
CA HIS A 77 -4.42 -11.86 -14.84
C HIS A 77 -3.07 -12.55 -15.05
N THR A 78 -2.35 -12.84 -13.97
CA THR A 78 -1.08 -13.59 -13.99
C THR A 78 -1.25 -15.11 -14.04
N ARG A 79 -2.50 -15.60 -14.17
CA ARG A 79 -2.86 -17.04 -14.20
C ARG A 79 -2.38 -17.84 -12.98
N ARG A 80 -2.18 -17.17 -11.84
CA ARG A 80 -1.87 -17.81 -10.54
C ARG A 80 -3.12 -18.31 -9.82
N LEU A 81 -4.25 -17.67 -10.10
CA LEU A 81 -5.57 -18.07 -9.64
C LEU A 81 -6.39 -18.47 -10.87
N GLN A 82 -7.21 -19.51 -10.74
CA GLN A 82 -8.18 -19.92 -11.76
C GLN A 82 -9.57 -19.45 -11.37
N TRP A 83 -10.44 -19.21 -12.35
CA TRP A 83 -11.84 -18.96 -12.11
C TRP A 83 -12.50 -20.21 -11.54
N THR A 84 -12.98 -20.11 -10.30
CA THR A 84 -13.81 -21.14 -9.66
C THR A 84 -15.22 -20.60 -9.46
N GLU A 85 -16.18 -21.50 -9.27
CA GLU A 85 -17.56 -21.14 -8.95
C GLU A 85 -17.67 -20.38 -7.62
N PRO A 86 -17.03 -20.81 -6.50
CA PRO A 86 -17.05 -20.06 -5.25
C PRO A 86 -16.48 -18.65 -5.36
N LEU A 87 -15.38 -18.47 -6.11
CA LEU A 87 -14.78 -17.17 -6.36
C LEU A 87 -15.73 -16.26 -7.15
N SER A 88 -16.36 -16.79 -8.21
CA SER A 88 -17.28 -16.02 -9.03
C SER A 88 -18.50 -15.57 -8.23
N TYR A 89 -19.06 -16.46 -7.41
CA TYR A 89 -20.19 -16.14 -6.54
C TYR A 89 -19.83 -15.07 -5.50
N SER A 90 -18.68 -15.22 -4.82
CA SER A 90 -18.21 -14.24 -3.84
C SER A 90 -17.99 -12.85 -4.46
N LEU A 91 -17.33 -12.77 -5.62
CA LEU A 91 -17.14 -11.49 -6.32
C LEU A 91 -18.45 -10.87 -6.78
N GLN A 92 -19.40 -11.67 -7.26
CA GLN A 92 -20.73 -11.16 -7.65
C GLN A 92 -21.51 -10.62 -6.46
N ALA A 93 -21.49 -11.32 -5.32
CA ALA A 93 -22.12 -10.87 -4.08
C ALA A 93 -21.54 -9.52 -3.63
N VAL A 94 -20.21 -9.40 -3.59
CA VAL A 94 -19.55 -8.14 -3.24
C VAL A 94 -19.90 -7.00 -4.19
N LEU A 95 -19.88 -7.27 -5.51
CA LEU A 95 -20.23 -6.25 -6.51
C LEU A 95 -21.69 -5.81 -6.46
N TYR A 96 -22.58 -6.62 -5.88
CA TYR A 96 -23.97 -6.25 -5.66
C TYR A 96 -24.12 -5.30 -4.46
N GLU A 97 -23.34 -5.50 -3.40
CA GLU A 97 -23.35 -4.67 -2.18
C GLU A 97 -22.57 -3.36 -2.33
N LEU A 98 -21.53 -3.37 -3.18
CA LEU A 98 -20.58 -2.27 -3.30
C LEU A 98 -21.20 -0.90 -3.66
N PRO A 99 -22.22 -0.78 -4.53
CA PRO A 99 -22.85 0.51 -4.83
C PRO A 99 -23.47 1.17 -3.60
N GLU A 100 -24.04 0.40 -2.68
CA GLU A 100 -24.61 0.94 -1.44
C GLU A 100 -23.50 1.51 -0.55
N LEU A 101 -22.41 0.77 -0.39
CA LEU A 101 -21.24 1.20 0.37
C LEU A 101 -20.57 2.44 -0.24
N ILE A 102 -20.46 2.50 -1.57
CA ILE A 102 -19.95 3.68 -2.30
C ILE A 102 -20.85 4.90 -2.04
N SER A 103 -22.18 4.73 -2.13
CA SER A 103 -23.13 5.82 -1.92
C SER A 103 -23.07 6.40 -0.49
N ALA A 104 -22.68 5.57 0.48
CA ALA A 104 -22.50 5.96 1.87
C ALA A 104 -21.19 6.71 2.15
N ALA A 105 -20.31 6.91 1.16
CA ALA A 105 -19.02 7.59 1.35
C ALA A 105 -19.12 9.03 1.91
N GLY A 106 -20.27 9.71 1.74
CA GLY A 106 -20.53 11.03 2.32
C GLY A 106 -20.84 10.99 3.83
N VAL A 107 -21.43 9.90 4.31
CA VAL A 107 -21.90 9.73 5.71
C VAL A 107 -21.34 8.39 6.23
N TRP A 108 -20.02 8.27 6.24
CA TRP A 108 -19.35 7.05 6.67
C TRP A 108 -19.35 6.93 8.20
N GLY A 109 -19.90 5.84 8.73
CA GLY A 109 -19.93 5.53 10.16
C GLY A 109 -19.42 4.13 10.49
N PRO A 110 -19.62 3.68 11.74
CA PRO A 110 -19.20 2.36 12.19
C PRO A 110 -19.87 1.22 11.41
N GLY A 111 -21.14 1.37 11.03
CA GLY A 111 -21.87 0.34 10.28
C GLY A 111 -21.32 0.14 8.85
N GLU A 112 -20.93 1.21 8.16
CA GLU A 112 -20.24 1.11 6.86
C GLU A 112 -18.86 0.44 7.01
N SER A 113 -18.17 0.74 8.10
CA SER A 113 -16.85 0.16 8.40
C SER A 113 -16.94 -1.35 8.66
N GLU A 114 -17.95 -1.78 9.44
CA GLU A 114 -18.23 -3.20 9.70
C GLU A 114 -18.61 -3.94 8.42
N ARG A 115 -19.48 -3.35 7.58
CA ARG A 115 -19.83 -3.91 6.27
C ARG A 115 -18.61 -4.03 5.36
N ALA A 116 -17.76 -3.00 5.29
CA ALA A 116 -16.53 -3.03 4.52
C ALA A 116 -15.57 -4.12 5.01
N ALA A 117 -15.44 -4.29 6.32
CA ALA A 117 -14.64 -5.35 6.93
C ALA A 117 -15.17 -6.75 6.57
N ALA A 118 -16.48 -6.98 6.70
CA ALA A 118 -17.11 -8.25 6.33
C ALA A 118 -16.89 -8.60 4.84
N ILE A 119 -17.00 -7.61 3.95
CA ILE A 119 -16.70 -7.75 2.52
C ILE A 119 -15.21 -8.08 2.32
N ALA A 120 -14.30 -7.38 3.00
CA ALA A 120 -12.87 -7.63 2.89
C ALA A 120 -12.49 -9.04 3.34
N ASP A 121 -13.09 -9.53 4.45
CA ASP A 121 -12.89 -10.87 4.97
C ASP A 121 -13.41 -11.94 4.00
N ALA A 122 -14.59 -11.73 3.40
CA ALA A 122 -15.13 -12.63 2.39
C ALA A 122 -14.19 -12.78 1.17
N LEU A 123 -13.56 -11.67 0.75
CA LEU A 123 -12.56 -11.69 -0.34
C LEU A 123 -11.19 -12.22 0.10
N HIS A 124 -10.82 -12.07 1.37
CA HIS A 124 -9.52 -12.49 1.89
C HIS A 124 -9.27 -13.98 1.66
N GLY A 125 -10.29 -14.83 1.80
CA GLY A 125 -10.19 -16.28 1.57
C GLY A 125 -9.78 -16.68 0.15
N PHE A 126 -9.96 -15.79 -0.83
CA PHE A 126 -9.61 -16.05 -2.23
C PHE A 126 -8.34 -15.32 -2.70
N ALA A 127 -7.96 -14.24 -2.01
CA ALA A 127 -6.74 -13.53 -2.34
C ALA A 127 -5.54 -14.43 -2.00
N PRO A 128 -4.62 -14.70 -2.95
CA PRO A 128 -3.45 -15.47 -2.62
C PRO A 128 -2.69 -14.74 -1.52
N SER A 129 -2.46 -15.46 -0.42
CA SER A 129 -1.73 -14.91 0.71
C SER A 129 -0.38 -14.43 0.20
N ASP A 130 -0.06 -13.15 0.45
CA ASP A 130 1.28 -12.59 0.21
C ASP A 130 2.35 -13.29 1.09
N GLN A 131 1.99 -14.35 1.82
CA GLN A 131 2.89 -15.27 2.52
C GLN A 131 4.08 -15.74 1.66
N ARG A 132 3.98 -15.80 0.33
CA ARG A 132 5.16 -16.10 -0.50
C ARG A 132 6.25 -15.02 -0.44
N LYS A 133 5.90 -13.76 -0.17
CA LYS A 133 6.88 -12.70 0.15
C LYS A 133 7.37 -12.81 1.59
N ALA A 134 6.56 -13.31 2.52
CA ALA A 134 7.02 -13.59 3.89
C ALA A 134 7.98 -14.80 3.94
N SER A 135 7.85 -15.74 3.00
CA SER A 135 8.82 -16.82 2.78
C SER A 135 9.94 -16.44 1.81
N ALA A 136 9.98 -15.20 1.31
CA ALA A 136 11.23 -14.69 0.76
C ALA A 136 12.17 -14.59 1.95
N MET A 137 13.01 -15.61 2.09
CA MET A 137 14.01 -15.73 3.15
C MET A 137 14.66 -14.36 3.33
N VAL A 138 14.35 -13.69 4.44
CA VAL A 138 15.02 -12.45 4.82
C VAL A 138 16.44 -12.90 5.16
N VAL A 139 17.32 -12.85 4.17
CA VAL A 139 18.75 -13.10 4.37
C VAL A 139 19.26 -11.89 5.13
N PRO A 140 19.66 -12.03 6.41
CA PRO A 140 20.24 -10.90 7.13
C PRO A 140 21.40 -10.36 6.31
N ILE A 141 21.55 -9.04 6.27
CA ILE A 141 22.62 -8.40 5.48
C ILE A 141 23.99 -9.03 5.82
N ALA A 142 24.23 -9.37 7.09
CA ALA A 142 25.44 -10.06 7.55
C ALA A 142 25.68 -11.45 6.90
N ARG A 143 24.66 -12.14 6.38
CA ARG A 143 24.82 -13.40 5.61
C ARG A 143 25.14 -13.17 4.13
N LEU A 144 24.95 -11.96 3.62
CA LEU A 144 25.40 -11.56 2.28
C LEU A 144 26.89 -11.20 2.25
N PHE A 145 27.49 -10.96 3.42
CA PHE A 145 28.92 -10.72 3.58
C PHE A 145 29.56 -11.91 4.28
N HIS A 146 30.34 -12.69 3.56
CA HIS A 146 31.20 -13.65 4.24
C HIS A 146 32.30 -12.89 4.98
N SER A 147 32.57 -13.27 6.23
CA SER A 147 33.67 -12.73 7.04
C SER A 147 35.03 -13.34 6.67
N ASP A 148 35.04 -14.28 5.72
CA ASP A 148 36.21 -14.93 5.17
C ASP A 148 36.52 -14.42 3.75
N SER A 149 37.58 -14.95 3.14
CA SER A 149 37.96 -14.69 1.74
C SER A 149 37.05 -15.42 0.74
N GLY A 150 35.77 -15.60 1.05
CA GLY A 150 34.77 -16.16 0.16
C GLY A 150 34.48 -15.25 -1.04
N PRO A 151 33.74 -15.75 -2.05
CA PRO A 151 33.42 -14.98 -3.25
C PRO A 151 32.51 -13.79 -2.92
N HIS A 152 33.09 -12.63 -2.68
CA HIS A 152 32.36 -11.37 -2.54
C HIS A 152 31.72 -11.02 -3.90
N VAL A 153 30.39 -11.07 -3.99
CA VAL A 153 29.63 -10.80 -5.24
C VAL A 153 29.54 -9.29 -5.54
N ILE A 154 30.36 -8.45 -4.90
CA ILE A 154 30.40 -7.01 -5.18
C ILE A 154 31.39 -6.78 -6.32
N TYR A 155 30.94 -6.97 -7.55
CA TYR A 155 31.58 -6.32 -8.68
C TYR A 155 31.23 -4.84 -8.63
N VAL A 156 32.11 -4.04 -8.04
CA VAL A 156 32.10 -2.60 -8.29
C VAL A 156 32.40 -2.43 -9.76
N ALA A 157 31.40 -2.10 -10.56
CA ALA A 157 31.66 -1.62 -11.91
C ALA A 157 32.61 -0.43 -11.78
N VAL A 158 33.85 -0.57 -12.25
CA VAL A 158 34.90 0.47 -12.18
C VAL A 158 34.44 1.76 -12.89
N THR A 159 33.38 1.67 -13.68
CA THR A 159 32.66 2.80 -14.23
C THR A 159 31.17 2.43 -14.23
N PRO A 160 30.39 2.75 -13.17
CA PRO A 160 28.95 2.60 -13.29
C PRO A 160 28.51 3.59 -14.37
N GLN A 161 28.01 3.10 -15.50
CA GLN A 161 27.34 3.98 -16.45
C GLN A 161 26.00 4.39 -15.83
N THR A 162 26.05 5.35 -14.91
CA THR A 162 24.86 6.07 -14.47
C THR A 162 24.37 6.85 -15.69
N GLN A 163 23.35 6.29 -16.37
CA GLN A 163 22.67 6.94 -17.49
C GLN A 163 22.23 8.38 -17.16
N PHE A 164 22.10 8.70 -15.87
CA PHE A 164 21.82 10.03 -15.36
C PHE A 164 22.90 11.08 -15.69
N GLU A 165 24.18 10.76 -15.60
CA GLU A 165 25.25 11.72 -15.95
C GLU A 165 25.36 11.90 -17.47
N GLN A 166 25.04 10.88 -18.27
CA GLN A 166 24.94 11.02 -19.73
C GLN A 166 23.76 11.91 -20.13
N GLN A 167 22.59 11.77 -19.51
CA GLN A 167 21.41 12.62 -19.79
C GLN A 167 21.61 14.09 -19.38
N LEU A 168 22.42 14.36 -18.36
CA LEU A 168 22.76 15.74 -17.96
C LEU A 168 23.86 16.37 -18.82
N ARG A 169 24.68 15.55 -19.50
CA ARG A 169 25.79 16.02 -20.34
C ARG A 169 25.45 16.07 -21.82
N GLU A 170 24.37 15.41 -22.25
CA GLU A 170 23.82 15.63 -23.58
C GLU A 170 23.31 17.07 -23.66
N PRO A 171 23.95 17.92 -24.49
CA PRO A 171 23.41 19.25 -24.74
C PRO A 171 21.99 19.07 -25.32
N PRO A 172 21.03 19.93 -24.94
CA PRO A 172 19.73 19.92 -25.59
C PRO A 172 19.96 19.98 -27.09
N PRO A 173 19.23 19.18 -27.91
CA PRO A 173 19.41 19.23 -29.35
C PRO A 173 19.23 20.68 -29.77
N GLU A 174 20.33 21.30 -30.22
CA GLU A 174 20.29 22.59 -30.87
C GLU A 174 19.17 22.50 -31.90
N ALA A 175 18.27 23.48 -31.85
CA ALA A 175 17.23 23.67 -32.83
C ALA A 175 17.89 23.85 -34.19
N ALA A 176 18.22 22.73 -34.83
CA ALA A 176 18.70 22.68 -36.18
C ALA A 176 17.58 23.24 -37.05
N ASP A 177 17.88 24.40 -37.62
CA ASP A 177 17.16 25.10 -38.67
C ASP A 177 16.34 24.16 -39.55
N GLY A 178 15.04 24.14 -39.27
CA GLY A 178 14.04 23.38 -40.01
C GLY A 178 12.88 24.27 -40.47
N VAL A 179 13.14 25.53 -40.81
CA VAL A 179 12.09 26.48 -41.24
C VAL A 179 11.93 26.56 -42.78
N GLN A 180 12.78 25.92 -43.60
CA GLN A 180 12.74 26.15 -45.06
C GLN A 180 12.13 25.07 -45.97
N ALA A 181 11.57 23.97 -45.47
CA ALA A 181 11.03 22.90 -46.33
C ALA A 181 9.50 22.68 -46.22
N ARG A 182 8.71 23.76 -46.20
CA ARG A 182 7.23 23.68 -46.17
C ARG A 182 6.53 24.51 -47.25
N ALA A 183 7.15 24.64 -48.42
CA ALA A 183 6.58 25.39 -49.56
C ALA A 183 5.69 24.54 -50.50
N ASP A 184 5.77 23.20 -50.52
CA ASP A 184 5.08 22.38 -51.55
C ASP A 184 4.08 21.34 -51.00
N ARG A 185 3.29 21.69 -49.98
CA ARG A 185 2.17 20.84 -49.57
C ARG A 185 0.84 21.37 -50.11
N PRO A 186 0.12 20.62 -50.99
CA PRO A 186 -1.18 21.06 -51.50
C PRO A 186 -2.20 21.16 -50.36
N PRO A 187 -3.15 22.12 -50.44
CA PRO A 187 -4.05 22.43 -49.34
C PRO A 187 -5.07 21.31 -49.12
N GLN A 188 -4.98 20.61 -48.00
CA GLN A 188 -6.08 19.81 -47.47
C GLN A 188 -7.16 20.75 -46.91
N LYS A 189 -8.34 20.70 -47.52
CA LYS A 189 -9.56 21.38 -47.06
C LYS A 189 -9.97 20.81 -45.69
N GLN A 190 -9.72 21.57 -44.63
CA GLN A 190 -10.35 21.32 -43.33
C GLN A 190 -11.74 21.96 -43.30
N PRO A 191 -12.78 21.24 -42.84
CA PRO A 191 -14.09 21.82 -42.59
C PRO A 191 -14.03 22.69 -41.32
N THR A 192 -14.18 24.00 -41.52
CA THR A 192 -14.37 24.98 -40.45
C THR A 192 -15.84 24.98 -40.05
N ASP A 193 -16.16 24.42 -38.88
CA ASP A 193 -17.31 24.88 -38.11
C ASP A 193 -17.13 24.51 -36.63
N ARG A 194 -16.45 25.40 -35.89
CA ARG A 194 -16.60 25.44 -34.43
C ARG A 194 -16.35 26.85 -33.92
N VAL A 195 -17.45 27.55 -33.73
CA VAL A 195 -17.55 28.85 -33.07
C VAL A 195 -16.98 28.76 -31.65
N ALA A 196 -15.92 29.50 -31.37
CA ALA A 196 -15.33 29.66 -30.05
C ALA A 196 -15.97 30.86 -29.32
N PRO A 197 -16.33 30.76 -28.03
CA PRO A 197 -16.83 31.89 -27.26
C PRO A 197 -15.71 32.84 -26.80
N PRO A 198 -16.01 34.12 -26.55
CA PRO A 198 -15.02 35.14 -26.18
C PRO A 198 -14.49 34.92 -24.75
N ARG A 199 -13.16 34.82 -24.62
CA ARG A 199 -12.46 34.80 -23.32
C ARG A 199 -12.50 36.20 -22.70
N ARG A 200 -13.06 36.31 -21.48
CA ARG A 200 -12.93 37.49 -20.63
C ARG A 200 -11.53 37.54 -19.98
N PRO A 201 -10.90 38.71 -19.86
CA PRO A 201 -9.65 38.88 -19.11
C PRO A 201 -9.91 38.84 -17.60
N THR A 202 -9.24 37.93 -16.90
CA THR A 202 -9.25 37.85 -15.43
C THR A 202 -8.24 38.84 -14.85
N PRO A 203 -8.61 39.71 -13.89
CA PRO A 203 -7.65 40.58 -13.21
C PRO A 203 -6.72 39.75 -12.30
N ALA A 204 -5.42 40.01 -12.42
CA ALA A 204 -4.36 39.38 -11.63
C ALA A 204 -4.54 39.70 -10.14
N ARG A 205 -4.78 38.66 -9.34
CA ARG A 205 -4.82 38.73 -7.88
C ARG A 205 -3.40 38.55 -7.35
N ALA A 206 -2.85 39.60 -6.74
CA ALA A 206 -1.56 39.55 -6.05
C ALA A 206 -1.58 38.48 -4.95
N MET A 207 -0.70 37.50 -5.04
CA MET A 207 -0.45 36.55 -3.96
C MET A 207 0.53 37.18 -2.94
N PRO A 208 0.33 36.96 -1.63
CA PRO A 208 1.29 37.34 -0.61
C PRO A 208 2.56 36.47 -0.70
N SER A 209 3.72 37.11 -0.55
CA SER A 209 5.03 36.48 -0.54
C SER A 209 5.13 35.41 0.56
N PRO A 210 5.81 34.27 0.29
CA PRO A 210 6.09 33.28 1.33
C PRO A 210 7.10 33.82 2.36
N PRO A 211 7.02 33.38 3.62
CA PRO A 211 7.99 33.76 4.64
C PRO A 211 9.37 33.18 4.29
N GLU A 212 10.32 34.08 4.02
CA GLU A 212 11.75 33.83 4.01
C GLU A 212 12.18 33.54 5.45
N ASP A 213 12.50 32.28 5.78
CA ASP A 213 13.45 31.87 6.84
C ASP A 213 13.27 30.39 7.23
N ARG A 214 13.48 29.49 6.26
CA ARG A 214 13.81 28.09 6.54
C ARG A 214 14.96 27.68 5.64
N THR A 215 16.15 28.18 5.98
CA THR A 215 17.41 27.67 5.44
C THR A 215 17.50 26.18 5.79
N THR A 216 17.60 25.35 4.77
CA THR A 216 17.92 23.93 4.92
C THR A 216 19.28 23.79 5.58
N PRO A 217 19.45 22.88 6.56
CA PRO A 217 20.73 22.67 7.23
C PRO A 217 21.79 22.33 6.18
N ARG A 218 22.91 23.04 6.21
CA ARG A 218 24.00 22.82 5.25
C ARG A 218 24.73 21.52 5.62
N GLY A 219 25.44 20.94 4.65
CA GLY A 219 26.14 19.66 4.85
C GLY A 219 27.10 19.63 6.04
N GLN A 220 27.63 20.78 6.47
CA GLN A 220 28.47 20.89 7.67
C GLN A 220 27.67 20.71 8.97
N ASP A 221 26.44 21.23 9.05
CA ASP A 221 25.58 21.09 10.23
C ASP A 221 25.16 19.63 10.44
N LEU A 222 24.90 18.92 9.32
CA LEU A 222 24.62 17.49 9.34
C LEU A 222 25.83 16.68 9.81
N HIS A 223 27.03 17.04 9.36
CA HIS A 223 28.25 16.33 9.73
C HIS A 223 28.58 16.50 11.21
N SER A 224 28.29 17.67 11.80
CA SER A 224 28.42 17.89 13.25
C SER A 224 27.44 17.02 14.04
N LEU A 225 26.17 16.96 13.63
CA LEU A 225 25.16 16.12 14.30
C LEU A 225 25.51 14.63 14.26
N ILE A 226 26.07 14.14 13.15
CA ILE A 226 26.48 12.74 13.02
C ILE A 226 27.70 12.42 13.90
N SER A 227 28.70 13.30 13.91
CA SER A 227 29.90 13.13 14.75
C SER A 227 29.55 13.15 16.25
N GLU A 228 28.65 14.04 16.66
CA GLU A 228 28.19 14.15 18.05
C GLU A 228 27.38 12.91 18.48
N GLY A 229 26.54 12.38 17.59
CA GLY A 229 25.81 11.13 17.83
C GLY A 229 26.72 9.91 17.98
N LEU A 230 27.75 9.77 17.12
CA LEU A 230 28.69 8.63 17.16
C LEU A 230 29.58 8.62 18.41
N ALA A 231 29.98 9.81 18.90
CA ALA A 231 30.78 9.91 20.12
C ALA A 231 30.02 9.40 21.37
N GLY A 232 28.69 9.53 21.40
CA GLY A 232 27.85 9.02 22.49
C GLY A 232 27.78 7.50 22.59
N PHE A 233 27.99 6.78 21.49
CA PHE A 233 27.95 5.30 21.48
C PHE A 233 29.29 4.64 21.84
N ALA A 234 30.41 5.35 21.70
CA ALA A 234 31.75 4.81 22.00
C ALA A 234 31.97 4.50 23.49
N GLY A 235 31.09 4.99 24.38
CA GLY A 235 31.12 4.72 25.83
C GLY A 235 30.16 3.63 26.31
N MET A 236 29.37 3.01 25.44
CA MET A 236 28.54 1.87 25.84
C MET A 236 29.39 0.59 25.87
N ASP A 237 29.72 0.18 27.08
CA ASP A 237 30.42 -1.06 27.38
C ASP A 237 29.55 -2.25 26.95
N LEU A 238 29.89 -2.85 25.80
CA LEU A 238 29.17 -3.97 25.17
C LEU A 238 29.52 -5.33 25.81
N ASP A 239 30.29 -5.34 26.90
CA ASP A 239 30.75 -6.55 27.59
C ASP A 239 29.66 -7.21 28.47
N THR A 240 28.38 -6.90 28.27
CA THR A 240 27.31 -7.68 28.90
C THR A 240 27.23 -9.04 28.18
N PRO A 241 27.55 -10.17 28.85
CA PRO A 241 27.49 -11.47 28.21
C PRO A 241 26.05 -11.74 27.78
N ALA A 242 25.85 -11.87 26.47
CA ALA A 242 24.55 -12.22 25.91
C ALA A 242 24.07 -13.53 26.57
N PRO A 243 22.79 -13.62 26.98
CA PRO A 243 22.25 -14.88 27.46
C PRO A 243 22.48 -15.94 26.39
N GLN A 244 23.13 -17.04 26.78
CA GLN A 244 23.39 -18.18 25.91
C GLN A 244 22.07 -18.73 25.38
N ALA A 245 21.68 -18.27 24.19
CA ALA A 245 20.58 -18.81 23.43
C ALA A 245 20.88 -20.28 23.15
N ALA A 246 19.96 -21.15 23.56
CA ALA A 246 20.03 -22.59 23.31
C ALA A 246 20.34 -22.85 21.82
N ALA A 247 21.36 -23.69 21.58
CA ALA A 247 22.02 -23.87 20.29
C ALA A 247 21.19 -24.61 19.22
N ASP A 248 19.88 -24.74 19.39
CA ASP A 248 18.99 -25.26 18.35
C ASP A 248 18.43 -24.08 17.54
N GLY A 249 19.28 -23.57 16.64
CA GLY A 249 19.05 -22.39 15.80
C GLY A 249 17.97 -22.54 14.73
N GLY A 250 16.77 -22.97 15.11
CA GLY A 250 15.58 -22.82 14.30
C GLY A 250 15.14 -21.36 14.28
N LEU A 251 15.15 -20.73 13.10
CA LEU A 251 14.57 -19.39 12.92
C LEU A 251 13.08 -19.41 13.31
N VAL A 252 12.73 -18.73 14.41
CA VAL A 252 11.35 -18.54 14.85
C VAL A 252 10.82 -17.26 14.18
N PRO A 253 9.78 -17.33 13.33
CA PRO A 253 9.17 -16.14 12.74
C PRO A 253 8.77 -15.12 13.83
N ILE A 254 8.93 -13.83 13.57
CA ILE A 254 8.55 -12.81 14.56
C ILE A 254 7.05 -12.86 14.91
N GLN A 255 6.22 -13.34 13.98
CA GLN A 255 4.79 -13.55 14.24
C GLN A 255 4.50 -14.71 15.21
N SER A 256 5.43 -15.64 15.40
CA SER A 256 5.33 -16.65 16.48
C SER A 256 5.81 -16.13 17.84
N LEU A 257 6.47 -14.97 17.87
CA LEU A 257 6.86 -14.28 19.11
C LEU A 257 5.82 -13.26 19.57
N LEU A 258 4.92 -12.84 18.67
CA LEU A 258 3.83 -11.92 18.97
C LEU A 258 2.52 -12.70 19.11
N TYR A 259 2.08 -12.95 20.35
CA TYR A 259 0.78 -13.53 20.64
C TYR A 259 -0.32 -12.54 20.28
N ALA A 260 -0.85 -12.59 19.05
CA ALA A 260 -2.02 -11.80 18.64
C ALA A 260 -3.18 -12.69 18.20
N GLY A 261 -4.42 -12.22 18.40
CA GLY A 261 -5.64 -12.89 17.95
C GLY A 261 -5.79 -14.33 18.45
N ARG A 262 -5.91 -15.31 17.53
CA ARG A 262 -6.14 -16.72 17.88
C ARG A 262 -4.99 -17.35 18.68
N ALA A 263 -3.76 -16.89 18.49
CA ALA A 263 -2.61 -17.40 19.25
C ALA A 263 -2.69 -16.98 20.72
N ALA A 264 -3.10 -15.74 21.00
CA ALA A 264 -3.30 -15.24 22.36
C ALA A 264 -4.39 -16.03 23.10
N LEU A 265 -5.52 -16.29 22.44
CA LEU A 265 -6.59 -17.13 22.98
C LEU A 265 -6.14 -18.58 23.25
N ALA A 266 -5.30 -19.15 22.38
CA ALA A 266 -4.76 -20.49 22.58
C ALA A 266 -3.86 -20.55 23.83
N ARG A 267 -3.01 -19.54 24.04
CA ARG A 267 -2.18 -19.42 25.23
C ARG A 267 -3.01 -19.24 26.50
N ALA A 268 -4.01 -18.36 26.48
CA ALA A 268 -4.91 -18.17 27.61
C ALA A 268 -5.63 -19.46 28.03
N ARG A 269 -6.06 -20.28 27.04
CA ARG A 269 -6.63 -21.61 27.31
C ARG A 269 -5.63 -22.57 27.94
N GLN A 270 -4.37 -22.51 27.53
CA GLN A 270 -3.31 -23.36 28.09
C GLN A 270 -3.03 -23.02 29.56
N ILE A 271 -2.95 -21.73 29.91
CA ILE A 271 -2.77 -21.26 31.30
C ILE A 271 -3.94 -21.76 32.16
N ARG A 272 -5.18 -21.58 31.69
CA ARG A 272 -6.37 -22.05 32.40
C ARG A 272 -6.40 -23.57 32.57
N ALA A 273 -5.98 -24.33 31.55
CA ALA A 273 -5.93 -25.78 31.61
C ALA A 273 -4.89 -26.28 32.62
N ALA A 274 -3.72 -25.63 32.70
CA ALA A 274 -2.70 -25.92 33.70
C ALA A 274 -3.22 -25.66 35.13
N GLN A 275 -3.88 -24.52 35.36
CA GLN A 275 -4.49 -24.20 36.65
C GLN A 275 -5.55 -25.23 37.07
N ALA A 276 -6.40 -25.64 36.12
CA ALA A 276 -7.42 -26.65 36.37
C ALA A 276 -6.81 -28.03 36.69
N ALA A 277 -5.70 -28.40 36.05
CA ALA A 277 -5.01 -29.66 36.31
C ALA A 277 -4.39 -29.69 37.72
N ASP A 278 -3.85 -28.56 38.17
CA ASP A 278 -3.22 -28.44 39.50
C ASP A 278 -4.21 -28.13 40.63
N ALA A 279 -5.50 -27.90 40.31
CA ALA A 279 -6.54 -27.48 41.23
C ALA A 279 -6.13 -26.28 42.14
N ARG A 280 -5.35 -25.36 41.58
CA ARG A 280 -4.81 -24.21 42.30
C ARG A 280 -5.47 -22.90 41.87
N GLU A 281 -5.42 -21.92 42.76
CA GLU A 281 -5.83 -20.56 42.42
C GLU A 281 -4.81 -19.90 41.47
N PRO A 282 -5.25 -19.01 40.56
CA PRO A 282 -4.37 -18.22 39.71
C PRO A 282 -3.43 -17.37 40.54
N THR A 283 -2.15 -17.34 40.16
CA THR A 283 -1.22 -16.34 40.72
C THR A 283 -1.49 -14.95 40.14
N ALA A 284 -1.03 -13.90 40.80
CA ALA A 284 -1.19 -12.53 40.31
C ALA A 284 -0.54 -12.34 38.92
N GLU A 285 0.64 -12.92 38.70
CA GLU A 285 1.35 -12.86 37.41
C GLU A 285 0.56 -13.54 36.28
N GLU A 286 -0.11 -14.66 36.56
CA GLU A 286 -0.94 -15.34 35.57
C GLU A 286 -2.24 -14.61 35.27
N LEU A 287 -2.81 -13.91 36.25
CA LEU A 287 -3.95 -13.03 36.03
C LEU A 287 -3.57 -11.87 35.13
N ASP A 288 -2.42 -11.24 35.37
CA ASP A 288 -1.88 -10.18 34.51
C ASP A 288 -1.62 -10.71 33.09
N GLU A 289 -0.96 -11.87 32.94
CA GLU A 289 -0.74 -12.49 31.62
C GLU A 289 -2.07 -12.80 30.91
N LEU A 290 -3.09 -13.29 31.62
CA LEU A 290 -4.41 -13.54 31.04
C LEU A 290 -5.11 -12.25 30.58
N MET A 291 -4.96 -11.15 31.32
CA MET A 291 -5.51 -9.85 30.94
C MET A 291 -4.84 -9.28 29.69
N ASP A 292 -3.50 -9.32 29.63
CA ASP A 292 -2.72 -8.91 28.46
C ASP A 292 -3.10 -9.74 27.22
N LEU A 293 -3.25 -11.05 27.38
CA LEU A 293 -3.66 -11.96 26.30
C LEU A 293 -5.08 -11.68 25.81
N MET A 294 -6.00 -11.25 26.67
CA MET A 294 -7.34 -10.83 26.24
C MET A 294 -7.28 -9.51 25.46
N GLU A 295 -6.49 -8.54 25.90
CA GLU A 295 -6.31 -7.28 25.18
C GLU A 295 -5.72 -7.53 23.78
N LEU A 296 -4.66 -8.33 23.70
CA LEU A 296 -4.02 -8.76 22.45
C LEU A 296 -4.93 -9.62 21.55
N ALA A 297 -5.88 -10.36 22.13
CA ALA A 297 -6.88 -11.09 21.35
C ALA A 297 -7.91 -10.17 20.70
N THR A 298 -8.17 -9.01 21.30
CA THR A 298 -9.13 -8.01 20.79
C THR A 298 -8.51 -6.94 19.90
N SER A 299 -7.18 -6.79 19.90
CA SER A 299 -6.47 -5.77 19.13
C SER A 299 -6.34 -6.07 17.62
N THR A 300 -7.21 -6.92 17.08
CA THR A 300 -7.20 -7.35 15.67
C THR A 300 -7.99 -6.43 14.76
#